data_AF-A0A1V4DJM9-F1
#
_entry.id   AF-A0A1V4DJM9-F1
#
_cell.length_a   1.000
_cell.length_b   1.000
_cell.length_c   1.000
_cell.angle_alpha   90.00
_cell.angle_beta   90.00
_cell.angle_gamma   90.00
#
_symmetry.space_group_name_H-M   'P 1'
#
loop_
_entity.id
_entity.type
_entity.pdbx_description
1 polymer ?
#
loop_
_entity_poly.entity_id
_entity_poly.type
_entity_poly.pdbx_seq_one_letter_code
_entity_poly.pdbx_strand_id
1 'polypeptide(L)'
;MKHINQHLNRTVNNQNINERLIQLMEVVQKDKDVQEFIASNREYLSDEDILKSSAKLYEYVKEKEKFLANDASMIAPGYEPKLFLNHHFIDVTYVPTEELIRKKEYETVRNRVNAISMPKDIKEASLDSFNITSERKEALSASITFMNDYLDNPKEFHQGLYLYGTFGVGKTYLLGAIANSLAIKGVKSTILHFPTFCVEMKQSIKDDSVASKLDSVKKTPILMLDDIGADSMSTWIRDDILGVILQYRMQEKLPTFFSSNLDMKQLEEEHLRFSQKGDDEPLKAKRIMERIKYLSKQITMIGENRRLDNEF
;
A
#
# COMPACT_ATOMS: atom_id res chain seq x y z
N MET A 1 50.03 -8.11 -4.87
CA MET A 1 49.90 -6.66 -5.19
C MET A 1 51.16 -6.04 -5.79
N LYS A 2 52.38 -6.23 -5.24
CA LYS A 2 53.61 -5.68 -5.85
C LYS A 2 53.87 -6.09 -7.32
N HIS A 3 53.37 -7.26 -7.74
CA HIS A 3 53.49 -7.76 -9.12
C HIS A 3 52.58 -7.04 -10.14
N ILE A 4 51.44 -6.49 -9.71
CA ILE A 4 50.46 -5.84 -10.60
C ILE A 4 51.04 -4.53 -11.15
N ASN A 5 51.69 -3.73 -10.30
CA ASN A 5 52.38 -2.50 -10.70
C ASN A 5 53.56 -2.74 -11.67
N GLN A 6 54.22 -3.90 -11.57
CA GLN A 6 55.29 -4.27 -12.51
C GLN A 6 54.75 -4.71 -13.87
N HIS A 7 53.56 -5.34 -13.92
CA HIS A 7 52.89 -5.74 -15.15
C HIS A 7 52.25 -4.55 -15.90
N LEU A 8 51.78 -3.53 -15.17
CA LEU A 8 51.22 -2.28 -15.71
C LEU A 8 52.16 -1.58 -16.71
N ASN A 9 53.46 -1.50 -16.38
CA ASN A 9 54.45 -0.84 -17.22
C ASN A 9 54.74 -1.54 -18.57
N ARG A 10 54.31 -2.79 -18.76
CA ARG A 10 54.66 -3.58 -19.96
C ARG A 10 53.56 -3.67 -21.03
N THR A 11 52.31 -3.28 -20.72
CA THR A 11 51.15 -3.72 -21.51
C THR A 11 50.44 -2.60 -22.30
N VAL A 12 50.72 -1.32 -22.01
CA VAL A 12 50.01 -0.18 -22.64
C VAL A 12 51.00 0.78 -23.31
N ASN A 13 50.95 0.85 -24.65
CA ASN A 13 51.90 1.59 -25.50
C ASN A 13 51.63 3.11 -25.58
N ASN A 14 50.80 3.66 -24.68
CA ASN A 14 50.38 5.06 -24.68
C ASN A 14 50.54 5.63 -23.26
N GLN A 15 51.58 6.43 -23.05
CA GLN A 15 52.05 6.86 -21.71
C GLN A 15 50.94 7.50 -20.86
N ASN A 16 50.09 8.34 -21.46
CA ASN A 16 48.97 8.99 -20.76
C ASN A 16 47.89 8.03 -20.25
N ILE A 17 47.66 6.91 -20.94
CA ILE A 17 46.68 5.89 -20.52
C ILE A 17 47.24 5.10 -19.35
N ASN A 18 48.54 4.79 -19.38
CA ASN A 18 49.21 4.03 -18.35
C ASN A 18 49.27 4.81 -17.02
N GLU A 19 49.55 6.12 -17.07
CA GLU A 19 49.53 6.98 -15.87
C GLU A 19 48.15 7.05 -15.20
N ARG A 20 47.07 7.20 -15.97
CA ARG A 20 45.69 7.18 -15.43
C ARG A 20 45.33 5.84 -14.82
N LEU A 21 45.71 4.74 -15.47
CA LEU A 21 45.45 3.38 -14.98
C LEU A 21 46.17 3.12 -13.65
N ILE A 22 47.43 3.58 -13.52
CA ILE A 22 48.21 3.49 -12.28
C ILE A 22 47.51 4.27 -11.16
N GLN A 23 47.10 5.52 -11.41
CA GLN A 23 46.39 6.36 -10.43
C GLN A 23 45.08 5.72 -9.94
N LEU A 24 44.28 5.16 -10.84
CA LEU A 24 43.04 4.45 -10.48
C LEU A 24 43.35 3.25 -9.57
N MET A 25 44.36 2.45 -9.94
CA MET A 25 44.75 1.26 -9.20
C MET A 25 45.36 1.57 -7.82
N GLU A 26 45.98 2.73 -7.62
CA GLU A 26 46.46 3.15 -6.30
C GLU A 26 45.32 3.37 -5.29
N VAL A 27 44.19 3.90 -5.73
CA VAL A 27 42.99 4.08 -4.90
C VAL A 27 42.38 2.71 -4.60
N VAL A 28 42.22 1.88 -5.64
CA VAL A 28 41.66 0.53 -5.53
C VAL A 28 42.47 -0.37 -4.58
N GLN A 29 43.80 -0.33 -4.67
CA GLN A 29 44.67 -1.16 -3.84
C GLN A 29 44.63 -0.79 -2.34
N LYS A 30 44.11 0.38 -1.97
CA LYS A 30 44.00 0.80 -0.56
C LYS A 30 42.70 0.33 0.09
N ASP A 31 41.68 -0.02 -0.69
CA ASP A 31 40.39 -0.44 -0.16
C ASP A 31 40.41 -1.90 0.30
N LYS A 32 40.12 -2.13 1.59
CA LYS A 32 40.21 -3.47 2.23
C LYS A 32 39.28 -4.50 1.58
N ASP A 33 38.05 -4.13 1.25
CA ASP A 33 37.05 -5.05 0.69
C ASP A 33 37.48 -5.52 -0.70
N VAL A 34 38.09 -4.65 -1.51
CA VAL A 34 38.72 -5.06 -2.77
C VAL A 34 39.86 -6.06 -2.53
N GLN A 35 40.72 -5.81 -1.54
CA GLN A 35 41.83 -6.72 -1.23
C GLN A 35 41.32 -8.10 -0.81
N GLU A 36 40.31 -8.14 0.07
CA GLU A 36 39.68 -9.36 0.56
C GLU A 36 38.95 -10.12 -0.55
N PHE A 37 38.21 -9.40 -1.41
CA PHE A 37 37.52 -9.99 -2.56
C PHE A 37 38.52 -10.61 -3.54
N ILE A 38 39.58 -9.88 -3.90
CA ILE A 38 40.62 -10.40 -4.79
C ILE A 38 41.31 -11.61 -4.15
N ALA A 39 41.68 -11.54 -2.87
CA ALA A 39 42.35 -12.62 -2.15
C ALA A 39 41.51 -13.91 -2.14
N SER A 40 40.21 -13.78 -1.90
CA SER A 40 39.26 -14.89 -1.85
C SER A 40 38.97 -15.52 -3.21
N ASN A 41 39.25 -14.80 -4.31
CA ASN A 41 38.97 -15.24 -5.68
C ASN A 41 40.25 -15.45 -6.53
N ARG A 42 41.45 -15.50 -5.91
CA ARG A 42 42.74 -15.64 -6.64
C ARG A 42 42.87 -16.92 -7.46
N GLU A 43 42.15 -17.97 -7.11
CA GLU A 43 42.16 -19.22 -7.88
C GLU A 43 41.54 -19.04 -9.29
N TYR A 44 40.63 -18.07 -9.43
CA TYR A 44 39.89 -17.81 -10.67
C TYR A 44 40.33 -16.53 -11.39
N LEU A 45 41.13 -15.68 -10.73
CA LEU A 45 41.52 -14.36 -11.21
C LEU A 45 43.02 -14.26 -11.44
N SER A 46 43.41 -14.03 -12.69
CA SER A 46 44.78 -13.63 -13.02
C SER A 46 45.04 -12.15 -12.74
N ASP A 47 46.31 -11.74 -12.71
CA ASP A 47 46.65 -10.32 -12.58
C ASP A 47 46.18 -9.50 -13.81
N GLU A 48 46.07 -10.12 -14.99
CA GLU A 48 45.54 -9.48 -16.19
C GLU A 48 44.03 -9.24 -16.10
N ASP A 49 43.29 -10.17 -15.50
CA ASP A 49 41.83 -10.05 -15.27
C ASP A 49 41.51 -8.92 -14.30
N ILE A 50 42.31 -8.77 -13.24
CA ILE A 50 42.20 -7.67 -12.28
C ILE A 50 42.46 -6.32 -12.99
N LEU A 51 43.47 -6.27 -13.86
CA LEU A 51 43.79 -5.07 -14.63
C LEU A 51 42.67 -4.69 -15.60
N LYS A 52 42.07 -5.67 -16.29
CA LYS A 52 40.89 -5.47 -17.15
C LYS A 52 39.69 -4.96 -16.35
N SER A 53 39.59 -5.35 -15.08
CA SER A 53 38.52 -4.95 -14.16
C SER A 53 38.79 -3.63 -13.41
N SER A 54 39.92 -2.95 -13.68
CA SER A 54 40.34 -1.74 -12.97
C SER A 54 39.27 -0.64 -12.90
N ALA A 55 38.56 -0.39 -13.99
CA ALA A 55 37.50 0.61 -14.04
C ALA A 55 36.33 0.26 -13.10
N LYS A 56 35.94 -1.02 -13.03
CA LYS A 56 34.87 -1.52 -12.17
C LYS A 56 35.28 -1.55 -10.70
N LEU A 57 36.51 -1.93 -10.41
CA LEU A 57 37.05 -1.84 -9.05
C LEU A 57 37.10 -0.39 -8.56
N TYR A 58 37.47 0.56 -9.42
CA TYR A 58 37.46 1.97 -9.08
C TYR A 58 36.03 2.51 -8.88
N GLU A 59 35.09 2.12 -9.74
CA GLU A 59 33.65 2.40 -9.58
C GLU A 59 33.16 1.93 -8.20
N TYR A 60 33.45 0.69 -7.83
CA TYR A 60 33.08 0.13 -6.52
C TYR A 60 33.60 0.97 -5.34
N VAL A 61 34.90 1.33 -5.33
CA VAL A 61 35.48 2.11 -4.23
C VAL A 61 34.81 3.48 -4.12
N LYS A 62 34.59 4.16 -5.25
CA LYS A 62 33.94 5.48 -5.25
C LYS A 62 32.48 5.41 -4.81
N GLU A 63 31.72 4.43 -5.27
CA GLU A 63 30.32 4.27 -4.86
C GLU A 63 30.18 3.78 -3.42
N LYS A 64 31.12 2.97 -2.93
CA LYS A 64 31.20 2.58 -1.51
C LYS A 64 31.46 3.79 -0.61
N GLU A 65 32.41 4.65 -0.98
CA GLU A 65 32.68 5.91 -0.26
C GLU A 65 31.41 6.78 -0.18
N LYS A 66 30.70 6.93 -1.31
CA LYS A 66 29.43 7.68 -1.35
C LYS A 66 28.32 7.02 -0.53
N PHE A 67 28.22 5.69 -0.55
CA PHE A 67 27.26 4.92 0.24
C PHE A 67 27.48 5.14 1.74
N LEU A 68 28.72 5.04 2.21
CA LEU A 68 29.09 5.28 3.61
C LEU A 68 28.88 6.74 4.03
N ALA A 69 29.04 7.68 3.10
CA ALA A 69 28.78 9.11 3.32
C ALA A 69 27.30 9.50 3.18
N ASN A 70 26.42 8.58 2.79
CA ASN A 70 25.02 8.85 2.44
C ASN A 70 24.85 10.00 1.42
N ASP A 71 25.71 10.01 0.39
CA ASP A 71 25.76 11.05 -0.62
C ASP A 71 24.62 10.91 -1.65
N ALA A 72 23.92 12.01 -1.96
CA ALA A 72 22.83 12.02 -2.92
C ALA A 72 23.27 11.83 -4.39
N SER A 73 24.56 11.96 -4.69
CA SER A 73 25.17 11.78 -6.02
C SER A 73 25.58 10.33 -6.33
N MET A 74 25.14 9.38 -5.50
CA MET A 74 25.25 7.95 -5.78
C MET A 74 24.58 7.57 -7.11
N ILE A 75 25.18 6.62 -7.82
CA ILE A 75 24.60 6.06 -9.05
C ILE A 75 23.26 5.38 -8.76
N ALA A 76 23.16 4.67 -7.64
CA ALA A 76 21.95 3.97 -7.22
C ALA A 76 21.62 4.25 -5.73
N PRO A 77 20.91 5.34 -5.40
CA PRO A 77 20.53 5.66 -4.04
C PRO A 77 19.71 4.54 -3.37
N GLY A 78 20.09 4.14 -2.16
CA GLY A 78 19.46 3.05 -1.41
C GLY A 78 19.92 1.64 -1.82
N TYR A 79 20.95 1.53 -2.67
CA TYR A 79 21.60 0.26 -2.99
C TYR A 79 23.05 0.27 -2.51
N GLU A 80 23.49 -0.85 -1.95
CA GLU A 80 24.87 -1.12 -1.57
C GLU A 80 25.63 -1.69 -2.78
N PRO A 81 26.75 -1.09 -3.20
CA PRO A 81 27.59 -1.67 -4.25
C PRO A 81 28.32 -2.91 -3.71
N LYS A 82 28.33 -4.00 -4.48
CA LYS A 82 29.05 -5.24 -4.15
C LYS A 82 29.84 -5.72 -5.35
N LEU A 83 31.06 -6.17 -5.09
CA LEU A 83 31.86 -6.86 -6.09
C LEU A 83 31.32 -8.28 -6.30
N PHE A 84 31.28 -8.71 -7.56
CA PHE A 84 31.01 -10.10 -7.89
C PHE A 84 31.90 -10.55 -9.05
N LEU A 85 32.09 -11.86 -9.15
CA LEU A 85 32.88 -12.47 -10.21
C LEU A 85 31.97 -12.76 -11.40
N ASN A 86 32.30 -12.18 -12.56
CA ASN A 86 31.63 -12.44 -13.82
C ASN A 86 32.60 -13.16 -14.75
N HIS A 87 32.60 -14.50 -14.71
CA HIS A 87 33.60 -15.33 -15.39
C HIS A 87 35.05 -14.91 -15.05
N HIS A 88 35.78 -14.33 -16.01
CA HIS A 88 37.19 -13.93 -15.87
C HIS A 88 37.36 -12.41 -15.64
N PHE A 89 36.37 -11.71 -15.10
CA PHE A 89 36.53 -10.32 -14.67
C PHE A 89 35.65 -9.98 -13.46
N ILE A 90 36.01 -8.91 -12.77
CA ILE A 90 35.32 -8.40 -11.59
C ILE A 90 34.37 -7.29 -12.05
N ASP A 91 33.13 -7.34 -11.58
CA ASP A 91 32.13 -6.34 -11.89
C ASP A 91 31.42 -5.88 -10.59
N VAL A 92 30.62 -4.83 -10.69
CA VAL A 92 29.89 -4.23 -9.58
C VAL A 92 28.41 -4.48 -9.77
N THR A 93 27.77 -5.03 -8.75
CA THR A 93 26.31 -5.13 -8.66
C THR A 93 25.79 -4.24 -7.54
N TYR A 94 24.53 -3.83 -7.63
CA TYR A 94 23.88 -2.95 -6.66
C TYR A 94 22.77 -3.73 -5.97
N VAL A 95 22.98 -4.06 -4.70
CA VAL A 95 22.02 -4.83 -3.90
C VAL A 95 21.20 -3.87 -3.05
N PRO A 96 19.85 -3.95 -3.06
CA PRO A 96 19.04 -3.04 -2.26
C PRO A 96 19.36 -3.20 -0.77
N THR A 97 19.45 -2.09 -0.05
CA THR A 97 19.66 -2.12 1.40
C THR A 97 18.42 -2.67 2.12
N GLU A 98 18.61 -3.20 3.33
CA GLU A 98 17.49 -3.60 4.19
C GLU A 98 16.50 -2.45 4.41
N GLU A 99 17.00 -1.21 4.54
CA GLU A 99 16.16 -0.02 4.66
C GLU A 99 15.32 0.22 3.40
N LEU A 100 15.91 0.11 2.20
CA LEU A 100 15.19 0.25 0.95
C LEU A 100 14.15 -0.86 0.76
N ILE A 101 14.49 -2.10 1.12
CA ILE A 101 13.57 -3.24 1.09
C ILE A 101 12.38 -2.95 2.02
N ARG A 102 12.64 -2.61 3.28
CA ARG A 102 11.60 -2.31 4.27
C ARG A 102 10.73 -1.13 3.85
N LYS A 103 11.33 -0.08 3.29
CA LYS A 103 10.58 1.07 2.76
C LYS A 103 9.67 0.68 1.59
N LYS A 104 10.18 -0.10 0.63
CA LYS A 104 9.38 -0.61 -0.50
C LYS A 104 8.25 -1.52 -0.04
N GLU A 105 8.51 -2.39 0.95
CA GLU A 105 7.48 -3.25 1.54
C GLU A 105 6.39 -2.43 2.22
N TYR A 106 6.77 -1.42 3.02
CA TYR A 106 5.84 -0.49 3.65
C TYR A 106 5.00 0.27 2.62
N GLU A 107 5.61 0.81 1.57
CA GLU A 107 4.91 1.48 0.47
C GLU A 107 3.98 0.53 -0.28
N THR A 108 4.41 -0.72 -0.52
CA THR A 108 3.59 -1.74 -1.18
C THR A 108 2.37 -2.08 -0.36
N VAL A 109 2.51 -2.26 0.96
CA VAL A 109 1.39 -2.46 1.88
C VAL A 109 0.46 -1.25 1.84
N ARG A 110 1.00 -0.04 1.92
CA ARG A 110 0.22 1.20 1.89
C ARG A 110 -0.57 1.37 0.59
N ASN A 111 -0.02 0.95 -0.55
CA ASN A 111 -0.67 1.01 -1.85
C ASN A 111 -1.79 -0.03 -2.04
N ARG A 112 -1.93 -1.01 -1.12
CA ARG A 112 -3.05 -1.96 -1.14
C ARG A 112 -4.34 -1.36 -0.58
N VAL A 113 -4.26 -0.27 0.19
CA VAL A 113 -5.43 0.46 0.70
C VAL A 113 -5.67 1.69 -0.17
N ASN A 114 -6.68 1.62 -1.03
CA ASN A 114 -7.12 2.78 -1.79
C ASN A 114 -8.12 3.59 -0.95
N ALA A 115 -7.70 4.77 -0.49
CA ALA A 115 -8.53 5.66 0.32
C ALA A 115 -9.06 6.83 -0.53
N ILE A 116 -10.36 6.83 -0.81
CA ILE A 116 -11.04 7.85 -1.64
C ILE A 116 -11.73 8.85 -0.72
N SER A 117 -11.26 10.10 -0.76
CA SER A 117 -11.85 11.22 -0.01
C SER A 117 -11.90 11.00 1.50
N MET A 118 -10.94 10.22 2.02
CA MET A 118 -10.77 9.94 3.45
C MET A 118 -9.69 10.84 4.08
N PRO A 119 -9.77 11.12 5.39
CA PRO A 119 -8.67 11.74 6.15
C PRO A 119 -7.38 10.92 6.06
N LYS A 120 -6.22 11.59 6.15
CA LYS A 120 -4.89 10.93 6.07
C LYS A 120 -4.70 9.90 7.18
N ASP A 121 -5.30 10.14 8.35
CA ASP A 121 -5.12 9.36 9.57
C ASP A 121 -5.66 7.93 9.44
N ILE A 122 -6.56 7.67 8.47
CA ILE A 122 -7.05 6.32 8.17
C ILE A 122 -5.93 5.37 7.76
N LYS A 123 -4.87 5.91 7.17
CA LYS A 123 -3.69 5.10 6.77
C LYS A 123 -2.86 4.63 7.97
N GLU A 124 -3.03 5.25 9.13
CA GLU A 124 -2.32 4.89 10.37
C GLU A 124 -3.21 4.11 11.35
N ALA A 125 -4.47 3.85 11.00
CA ALA A 125 -5.38 3.08 11.84
C ALA A 125 -4.88 1.64 12.04
N SER A 126 -4.83 1.18 13.28
CA SER A 126 -4.40 -0.18 13.63
C SER A 126 -5.38 -0.84 14.59
N LEU A 127 -5.52 -2.16 14.47
CA LEU A 127 -6.32 -2.95 15.41
C LEU A 127 -5.64 -3.06 16.77
N ASP A 128 -4.31 -2.96 16.83
CA ASP A 128 -3.55 -3.07 18.09
C ASP A 128 -3.76 -1.86 18.99
N SER A 129 -3.91 -0.67 18.39
CA SER A 129 -4.26 0.58 19.06
C SER A 129 -5.76 0.77 19.24
N PHE A 130 -6.59 -0.20 18.83
CA PHE A 130 -8.03 -0.11 18.97
C PHE A 130 -8.44 -0.34 20.43
N ASN A 131 -8.79 0.72 21.14
CA ASN A 131 -9.22 0.64 22.54
C ASN A 131 -10.43 -0.31 22.69
N ILE A 132 -10.23 -1.38 23.45
CA ILE A 132 -11.22 -2.43 23.70
C ILE A 132 -12.08 -2.04 24.89
N THR A 133 -13.26 -1.50 24.62
CA THR A 133 -14.33 -1.36 25.61
C THR A 133 -15.37 -2.46 25.42
N SER A 134 -16.22 -2.69 26.43
CA SER A 134 -17.28 -3.71 26.37
C SER A 134 -18.19 -3.55 25.15
N GLU A 135 -18.45 -2.31 24.74
CA GLU A 135 -19.34 -1.95 23.64
C GLU A 135 -18.68 -2.05 22.26
N ARG A 136 -17.34 -2.06 22.20
CA ARG A 136 -16.57 -2.17 20.95
C ARG A 136 -16.05 -3.58 20.71
N LYS A 137 -16.08 -4.43 21.74
CA LYS A 137 -15.59 -5.81 21.72
C LYS A 137 -16.29 -6.65 20.66
N GLU A 138 -17.61 -6.50 20.49
CA GLU A 138 -18.36 -7.24 19.48
C GLU A 138 -17.89 -6.88 18.06
N ALA A 139 -17.78 -5.58 17.75
CA ALA A 139 -17.31 -5.11 16.46
C ALA A 139 -15.88 -5.55 16.15
N LEU A 140 -14.98 -5.48 17.13
CA LEU A 140 -13.61 -5.97 16.98
C LEU A 140 -13.58 -7.48 16.75
N SER A 141 -14.33 -8.25 17.54
CA SER A 141 -14.40 -9.71 17.41
C SER A 141 -14.98 -10.14 16.07
N ALA A 142 -16.03 -9.47 15.59
CA ALA A 142 -16.61 -9.73 14.27
C ALA A 142 -15.63 -9.38 13.15
N SER A 143 -14.86 -8.30 13.31
CA SER A 143 -13.82 -7.88 12.36
C SER A 143 -12.69 -8.90 12.26
N ILE A 144 -12.20 -9.39 13.41
CA ILE A 144 -11.17 -10.43 13.46
C ILE A 144 -11.69 -11.74 12.83
N THR A 145 -12.92 -12.13 13.15
CA THR A 145 -13.56 -13.33 12.58
C THR A 145 -13.63 -13.23 11.06
N PHE A 146 -14.16 -12.11 10.54
CA PHE A 146 -14.19 -11.87 9.10
C PHE A 146 -12.81 -12.00 8.45
N MET A 147 -11.79 -11.37 9.02
CA MET A 147 -10.44 -11.39 8.41
C MET A 147 -9.86 -12.80 8.39
N ASN A 148 -10.02 -13.57 9.46
CA ASN A 148 -9.52 -14.94 9.51
C ASN A 148 -10.25 -15.81 8.48
N ASP A 149 -11.59 -15.77 8.46
CA ASP A 149 -12.40 -16.55 7.53
C ASP A 149 -12.09 -16.20 6.06
N TYR A 150 -11.93 -14.91 5.77
CA TYR A 150 -11.58 -14.42 4.43
C TYR A 150 -10.17 -14.84 4.00
N LEU A 151 -9.19 -14.82 4.92
CA LEU A 151 -7.82 -15.22 4.60
C LEU A 151 -7.69 -16.74 4.43
N ASP A 152 -8.45 -17.53 5.19
CA ASP A 152 -8.47 -18.98 5.08
C ASP A 152 -9.19 -19.43 3.79
N ASN A 153 -10.30 -18.78 3.43
CA ASN A 153 -11.13 -19.16 2.28
C ASN A 153 -11.48 -17.97 1.38
N PRO A 154 -10.51 -17.33 0.69
CA PRO A 154 -10.73 -16.07 -0.03
C PRO A 154 -11.65 -16.16 -1.26
N LYS A 155 -12.01 -17.37 -1.70
CA LYS A 155 -12.94 -17.61 -2.82
C LYS A 155 -14.38 -17.78 -2.36
N GLU A 156 -14.61 -17.96 -1.07
CA GLU A 156 -15.95 -18.06 -0.52
C GLU A 156 -16.56 -16.67 -0.30
N PHE A 157 -17.88 -16.62 -0.21
CA PHE A 157 -18.56 -15.37 0.09
C PHE A 157 -18.49 -15.10 1.59
N HIS A 158 -17.89 -13.96 1.94
CA HIS A 158 -17.82 -13.48 3.32
C HIS A 158 -18.65 -12.22 3.45
N GLN A 159 -19.65 -12.25 4.34
CA GLN A 159 -20.43 -11.04 4.65
C GLN A 159 -19.53 -10.04 5.38
N GLY A 160 -19.53 -8.79 4.91
CA GLY A 160 -18.87 -7.70 5.62
C GLY A 160 -19.66 -7.24 6.84
N LEU A 161 -19.29 -6.09 7.40
CA LEU A 161 -19.95 -5.53 8.57
C LEU A 161 -20.64 -4.20 8.24
N TYR A 162 -21.83 -4.02 8.79
CA TYR A 162 -22.51 -2.73 8.86
C TYR A 162 -22.35 -2.20 10.28
N LEU A 163 -21.42 -1.26 10.45
CA LEU A 163 -21.10 -0.65 11.73
C LEU A 163 -22.07 0.50 11.98
N TYR A 164 -22.99 0.30 12.92
CA TYR A 164 -23.95 1.31 13.34
C TYR A 164 -23.54 1.88 14.70
N GLY A 165 -23.65 3.19 14.90
CA GLY A 165 -23.36 3.79 16.19
C GLY A 165 -23.39 5.32 16.20
N THR A 166 -23.27 5.93 17.38
CA THR A 166 -23.22 7.39 17.53
C THR A 166 -21.95 8.00 16.92
N PHE A 167 -21.91 9.34 16.82
CA PHE A 167 -20.76 10.06 16.30
C PHE A 167 -19.52 9.85 17.19
N GLY A 168 -18.37 9.63 16.55
CA GLY A 168 -17.07 9.61 17.25
C GLY A 168 -16.74 8.34 18.04
N VAL A 169 -17.53 7.27 17.91
CA VAL A 169 -17.27 5.96 18.56
C VAL A 169 -16.20 5.09 17.87
N GLY A 170 -15.61 5.57 16.77
CA GLY A 170 -14.50 4.90 16.08
C GLY A 170 -14.88 3.95 14.94
N LYS A 171 -16.08 4.07 14.34
CA LYS A 171 -16.51 3.24 13.19
C LYS A 171 -15.56 3.34 11.99
N THR A 172 -15.32 4.57 11.53
CA THR A 172 -14.40 4.89 10.43
C THR A 172 -12.97 4.40 10.70
N TYR A 173 -12.51 4.56 11.96
CA TYR A 173 -11.21 4.06 12.40
C TYR A 173 -11.14 2.53 12.31
N LEU A 174 -12.19 1.82 12.75
CA LEU A 174 -12.25 0.35 12.65
C LEU A 174 -12.17 -0.11 11.20
N LEU A 175 -12.89 0.54 10.27
CA LEU A 175 -12.79 0.23 8.83
C LEU A 175 -11.34 0.41 8.33
N GLY A 176 -10.69 1.52 8.67
CA GLY A 176 -9.28 1.76 8.35
C GLY A 176 -8.35 0.69 8.92
N ALA A 177 -8.55 0.30 10.18
CA ALA A 177 -7.76 -0.72 10.85
C ALA A 177 -7.90 -2.09 10.18
N ILE A 178 -9.13 -2.50 9.82
CA ILE A 178 -9.39 -3.72 9.05
C ILE A 178 -8.66 -3.66 7.70
N ALA A 179 -8.78 -2.54 6.98
CA ALA A 179 -8.14 -2.35 5.67
C ALA A 179 -6.62 -2.49 5.76
N ASN A 180 -6.00 -1.87 6.77
CA ASN A 180 -4.55 -1.91 6.98
C ASN A 180 -4.08 -3.32 7.39
N SER A 181 -4.80 -4.00 8.28
CA SER A 181 -4.49 -5.38 8.67
C SER A 181 -4.56 -6.34 7.48
N LEU A 182 -5.58 -6.21 6.63
CA LEU A 182 -5.70 -6.99 5.39
C LEU A 182 -4.61 -6.64 4.36
N ALA A 183 -4.22 -5.38 4.27
CA ALA A 183 -3.14 -4.94 3.40
C ALA A 183 -1.79 -5.55 3.77
N ILE A 184 -1.48 -5.67 5.06
CA ILE A 184 -0.28 -6.38 5.55
C ILE A 184 -0.30 -7.85 5.08
N LYS A 185 -1.48 -8.47 5.03
CA LYS A 185 -1.70 -9.84 4.55
C LYS A 185 -1.81 -9.96 3.01
N GLY A 186 -1.56 -8.88 2.27
CA GLY A 186 -1.52 -8.90 0.80
C GLY A 186 -2.86 -8.62 0.12
N VAL A 187 -3.92 -8.34 0.88
CA VAL A 187 -5.27 -8.12 0.34
C VAL A 187 -5.46 -6.65 0.00
N LYS A 188 -6.02 -6.37 -1.18
CA LYS A 188 -6.37 -5.00 -1.58
C LYS A 188 -7.76 -4.63 -1.12
N SER A 189 -7.92 -3.40 -0.67
CA SER A 189 -9.22 -2.86 -0.24
C SER A 189 -9.38 -1.42 -0.72
N THR A 190 -10.63 -0.97 -0.78
CA THR A 190 -10.97 0.43 -1.02
C THR A 190 -11.89 0.91 0.08
N ILE A 191 -11.50 2.00 0.72
CA ILE A 191 -12.31 2.72 1.69
C ILE A 191 -12.65 4.08 1.11
N LEU A 192 -13.92 4.46 1.17
CA LEU A 192 -14.37 5.75 0.66
C LEU A 192 -15.35 6.44 1.58
N HIS A 193 -15.25 7.76 1.66
CA HIS A 193 -16.23 8.59 2.35
C HIS A 193 -17.43 8.78 1.42
N PHE A 194 -18.53 8.09 1.71
CA PHE A 194 -19.66 7.99 0.79
C PHE A 194 -20.28 9.36 0.45
N PRO A 195 -20.51 10.28 1.40
CA PRO A 195 -21.04 11.61 1.09
C PRO A 195 -20.19 12.39 0.07
N THR A 196 -18.87 12.46 0.27
CA THR A 196 -17.97 13.15 -0.66
C THR A 196 -17.91 12.45 -2.01
N PHE A 197 -17.88 11.11 -2.01
CA PHE A 197 -17.94 10.35 -3.26
C PHE A 197 -19.20 10.68 -4.08
N CYS A 198 -20.36 10.85 -3.44
CA CYS A 198 -21.60 11.23 -4.13
C CYS A 198 -21.50 12.59 -4.82
N VAL A 199 -20.84 13.56 -4.18
CA VAL A 199 -20.59 14.89 -4.78
C VAL A 199 -19.66 14.76 -5.99
N GLU A 200 -18.57 14.01 -5.86
CA GLU A 200 -17.62 13.81 -6.96
C GLU A 200 -18.24 13.04 -8.14
N MET A 201 -19.15 12.10 -7.87
CA MET A 201 -19.89 11.40 -8.93
C MET A 201 -20.80 12.33 -9.72
N LYS A 202 -21.41 13.34 -9.08
CA LYS A 202 -22.18 14.36 -9.81
C LYS A 202 -21.29 15.23 -10.69
N GLN A 203 -20.07 15.51 -10.25
CA GLN A 203 -19.09 16.29 -11.02
C GLN A 203 -18.58 15.50 -12.24
N SER A 204 -18.32 14.20 -12.09
CA SER A 204 -17.80 13.35 -13.17
C SER A 204 -18.77 13.16 -14.34
N ILE A 205 -20.06 13.53 -14.20
CA ILE A 205 -21.01 13.60 -15.32
C ILE A 205 -20.53 14.60 -16.37
N LYS A 206 -19.92 15.71 -15.96
CA LYS A 206 -19.43 16.76 -16.87
C LYS A 206 -18.22 16.30 -17.68
N ASP A 207 -17.41 15.43 -17.09
CA ASP A 207 -16.14 14.99 -17.64
C ASP A 207 -16.21 13.57 -18.23
N ASP A 208 -17.42 13.03 -18.42
CA ASP A 208 -17.71 11.68 -18.97
C ASP A 208 -16.91 10.53 -18.31
N SER A 209 -16.63 10.66 -17.00
CA SER A 209 -15.78 9.73 -16.24
C SER A 209 -16.54 8.94 -15.17
N VAL A 210 -17.87 9.05 -15.14
CA VAL A 210 -18.75 8.31 -14.22
C VAL A 210 -18.50 6.81 -14.30
N ALA A 211 -18.49 6.24 -15.52
CA ALA A 211 -18.41 4.80 -15.71
C ALA A 211 -17.07 4.21 -15.22
N SER A 212 -15.95 4.87 -15.53
CA SER A 212 -14.61 4.41 -15.12
C SER A 212 -14.42 4.48 -13.60
N LYS A 213 -14.94 5.54 -12.96
CA LYS A 213 -14.90 5.70 -11.50
C LYS A 213 -15.82 4.71 -10.79
N LEU A 214 -17.00 4.45 -11.34
CA LEU A 214 -17.91 3.42 -10.82
C LEU A 214 -17.30 2.02 -10.92
N ASP A 215 -16.63 1.71 -12.03
CA ASP A 215 -15.97 0.43 -12.26
C ASP A 215 -14.80 0.20 -11.30
N SER A 216 -13.99 1.23 -11.03
CA SER A 216 -12.85 1.10 -10.11
C SER A 216 -13.30 0.84 -8.66
N VAL A 217 -14.45 1.40 -8.26
CA VAL A 217 -15.04 1.18 -6.93
C VAL A 217 -15.73 -0.18 -6.83
N LYS A 218 -16.62 -0.52 -7.77
CA LYS A 218 -17.45 -1.74 -7.64
C LYS A 218 -16.64 -3.04 -7.75
N LYS A 219 -15.54 -3.04 -8.49
CA LYS A 219 -14.68 -4.21 -8.77
C LYS A 219 -13.57 -4.45 -7.73
N THR A 220 -13.41 -3.57 -6.75
CA THR A 220 -12.39 -3.74 -5.71
C THR A 220 -12.64 -5.03 -4.90
N PRO A 221 -11.61 -5.77 -4.45
CA PRO A 221 -11.83 -7.02 -3.71
C PRO A 221 -12.67 -6.80 -2.45
N ILE A 222 -12.31 -5.80 -1.65
CA ILE A 222 -13.04 -5.42 -0.43
C ILE A 222 -13.37 -3.94 -0.49
N LEU A 223 -14.65 -3.60 -0.38
CA LEU A 223 -15.15 -2.22 -0.41
C LEU A 223 -15.67 -1.83 0.97
N MET A 224 -15.32 -0.64 1.42
CA MET A 224 -15.78 -0.06 2.68
C MET A 224 -16.40 1.31 2.39
N LEU A 225 -17.71 1.41 2.61
CA LEU A 225 -18.50 2.62 2.41
C LEU A 225 -18.69 3.33 3.75
N ASP A 226 -17.94 4.39 3.99
CA ASP A 226 -17.97 5.14 5.24
C ASP A 226 -19.07 6.21 5.24
N ASP A 227 -19.74 6.37 6.37
CA ASP A 227 -20.80 7.34 6.67
C ASP A 227 -21.98 7.33 5.65
N ILE A 228 -22.50 6.13 5.35
CA ILE A 228 -23.76 6.00 4.60
C ILE A 228 -24.92 6.58 5.42
N GLY A 229 -25.80 7.35 4.78
CA GLY A 229 -26.95 7.96 5.45
C GLY A 229 -26.72 9.36 6.04
N ALA A 230 -25.53 9.94 5.90
CA ALA A 230 -25.21 11.25 6.46
C ALA A 230 -25.75 12.46 5.66
N ASP A 231 -25.99 12.31 4.35
CA ASP A 231 -26.36 13.41 3.44
C ASP A 231 -27.58 13.08 2.59
N SER A 232 -28.42 14.07 2.26
CA SER A 232 -29.60 13.86 1.40
C SER A 232 -29.22 13.26 0.04
N MET A 233 -29.59 12.00 -0.18
CA MET A 233 -29.20 11.27 -1.40
C MET A 233 -30.16 11.59 -2.55
N SER A 234 -29.63 12.05 -3.70
CA SER A 234 -30.43 12.19 -4.92
C SER A 234 -30.81 10.81 -5.47
N THR A 235 -31.97 10.69 -6.12
CA THR A 235 -32.46 9.43 -6.70
C THR A 235 -31.44 8.77 -7.63
N TRP A 236 -30.71 9.55 -8.44
CA TRP A 236 -29.62 9.06 -9.29
C TRP A 236 -28.47 8.41 -8.50
N ILE A 237 -28.06 8.99 -7.37
CA ILE A 237 -27.01 8.41 -6.53
C ILE A 237 -27.52 7.11 -5.89
N ARG A 238 -28.76 7.11 -5.41
CA ARG A 238 -29.40 5.94 -4.82
C ARG A 238 -29.46 4.79 -5.82
N ASP A 239 -30.10 5.03 -6.96
CA ASP A 239 -30.50 3.97 -7.90
C ASP A 239 -29.35 3.58 -8.85
N ASP A 240 -28.66 4.57 -9.44
CA ASP A 240 -27.70 4.35 -10.53
C ASP A 240 -26.24 4.23 -10.05
N ILE A 241 -25.92 4.73 -8.86
CA ILE A 241 -24.57 4.59 -8.28
C ILE A 241 -24.56 3.51 -7.20
N LEU A 242 -25.21 3.75 -6.06
CA LEU A 242 -25.23 2.81 -4.93
C LEU A 242 -25.89 1.50 -5.35
N GLY A 243 -27.06 1.57 -6.01
CA GLY A 243 -27.78 0.40 -6.49
C GLY A 243 -26.93 -0.50 -7.41
N VAL A 244 -26.17 0.10 -8.33
CA VAL A 244 -25.31 -0.62 -9.28
C VAL A 244 -24.09 -1.22 -8.58
N ILE A 245 -23.44 -0.49 -7.67
CA ILE A 245 -22.33 -1.01 -6.86
C ILE A 245 -22.79 -2.26 -6.09
N LEU A 246 -23.88 -2.14 -5.34
CA LEU A 246 -24.36 -3.23 -4.49
C LEU A 246 -24.79 -4.45 -5.33
N GLN A 247 -25.47 -4.23 -6.46
CA GLN A 247 -25.88 -5.31 -7.36
C GLN A 247 -24.69 -6.10 -7.87
N TYR A 248 -23.66 -5.41 -8.38
CA TYR A 248 -22.45 -6.05 -8.89
C TYR A 248 -21.77 -6.87 -7.79
N ARG A 249 -21.62 -6.31 -6.60
CA ARG A 249 -20.91 -6.95 -5.49
C ARG A 249 -21.65 -8.18 -4.95
N MET A 250 -22.98 -8.21 -5.01
CA MET A 250 -23.74 -9.42 -4.69
C MET A 250 -23.51 -10.53 -5.72
N GLN A 251 -23.52 -10.19 -7.01
CA GLN A 251 -23.33 -11.16 -8.10
C GLN A 251 -21.93 -11.76 -8.05
N GLU A 252 -20.93 -10.92 -7.83
CA GLU A 252 -19.52 -11.33 -7.74
C GLU A 252 -19.11 -11.79 -6.33
N LYS A 253 -20.05 -11.80 -5.36
CA LYS A 253 -19.80 -12.22 -3.97
C LYS A 253 -18.61 -11.49 -3.32
N LEU A 254 -18.52 -10.17 -3.54
CA LEU A 254 -17.42 -9.36 -3.02
C LEU A 254 -17.78 -8.73 -1.66
N PRO A 255 -16.97 -8.94 -0.60
CA PRO A 255 -17.26 -8.42 0.74
C PRO A 255 -17.42 -6.91 0.79
N THR A 256 -18.48 -6.42 1.44
CA THR A 256 -18.77 -4.98 1.51
C THR A 256 -19.06 -4.57 2.94
N PHE A 257 -18.34 -3.54 3.39
CA PHE A 257 -18.50 -2.94 4.70
C PHE A 257 -19.21 -1.60 4.59
N PHE A 258 -19.88 -1.23 5.67
CA PHE A 258 -20.59 0.03 5.80
C PHE A 258 -20.33 0.60 7.19
N SER A 259 -20.26 1.92 7.31
CA SER A 259 -20.45 2.61 8.58
C SER A 259 -21.61 3.60 8.47
N SER A 260 -22.39 3.76 9.53
CA SER A 260 -23.52 4.69 9.56
C SER A 260 -23.82 5.16 10.98
N ASN A 261 -24.47 6.33 11.07
CA ASN A 261 -25.12 6.79 12.30
C ASN A 261 -26.58 6.34 12.39
N LEU A 262 -27.10 5.69 11.34
CA LEU A 262 -28.44 5.12 11.26
C LEU A 262 -28.34 3.60 11.31
N ASP A 263 -29.22 2.94 12.04
CA ASP A 263 -29.34 1.48 11.90
C ASP A 263 -29.95 1.14 10.52
N MET A 264 -29.97 -0.14 10.15
CA MET A 264 -30.52 -0.55 8.85
C MET A 264 -31.99 -0.15 8.67
N LYS A 265 -32.78 -0.11 9.74
CA LYS A 265 -34.20 0.25 9.66
C LYS A 265 -34.36 1.75 9.43
N GLN A 266 -33.62 2.57 10.17
CA GLN A 266 -33.57 4.01 10.01
C GLN A 266 -33.04 4.40 8.62
N LEU A 267 -31.99 3.72 8.13
CA LEU A 267 -31.49 3.93 6.77
C LEU A 267 -32.58 3.62 5.72
N GLU A 268 -33.36 2.54 5.91
CA GLU A 268 -34.48 2.18 5.02
C GLU A 268 -35.60 3.22 5.04
N GLU A 269 -36.13 3.50 6.23
CA GLU A 269 -37.40 4.21 6.43
C GLU A 269 -37.25 5.73 6.38
N GLU A 270 -36.13 6.26 6.88
CA GLU A 270 -35.92 7.70 7.05
C GLU A 270 -35.07 8.30 5.93
N HIS A 271 -34.12 7.54 5.37
CA HIS A 271 -33.12 8.08 4.45
C HIS A 271 -33.31 7.65 2.98
N LEU A 272 -33.58 6.37 2.72
CA LEU A 272 -33.66 5.83 1.34
C LEU A 272 -35.05 5.96 0.72
N ARG A 273 -36.09 6.00 1.56
CA ARG A 273 -37.50 6.00 1.16
C ARG A 273 -37.93 7.27 0.44
N PHE A 274 -37.46 8.42 0.89
CA PHE A 274 -37.90 9.71 0.37
C PHE A 274 -36.92 10.28 -0.65
N SER A 275 -37.42 10.78 -1.76
CA SER A 275 -36.63 11.56 -2.72
C SER A 275 -36.33 12.96 -2.15
N GLN A 276 -35.34 13.66 -2.72
CA GLN A 276 -35.10 15.08 -2.38
C GLN A 276 -36.32 15.99 -2.66
N LYS A 277 -37.28 15.54 -3.47
CA LYS A 277 -38.54 16.25 -3.77
C LYS A 277 -39.69 15.81 -2.86
N GLY A 278 -39.47 14.88 -1.93
CA GLY A 278 -40.48 14.35 -1.02
C GLY A 278 -41.31 13.19 -1.57
N ASP A 279 -40.92 12.61 -2.71
CA ASP A 279 -41.62 11.45 -3.27
C ASP A 279 -41.37 10.21 -2.40
N ASP A 280 -42.44 9.47 -2.08
CA ASP A 280 -42.36 8.21 -1.33
C ASP A 280 -42.06 7.03 -2.27
N GLU A 281 -40.88 6.41 -2.14
CA GLU A 281 -40.39 5.32 -3.00
C GLU A 281 -40.01 4.04 -2.20
N PRO A 282 -40.95 3.42 -1.46
CA PRO A 282 -40.64 2.38 -0.47
C PRO A 282 -40.07 1.11 -1.10
N LEU A 283 -40.52 0.74 -2.30
CA LEU A 283 -40.03 -0.46 -3.00
C LEU A 283 -38.56 -0.33 -3.44
N LYS A 284 -38.12 0.89 -3.78
CA LYS A 284 -36.73 1.14 -4.18
C LYS A 284 -35.81 1.14 -2.97
N ALA A 285 -36.22 1.78 -1.88
CA ALA A 285 -35.52 1.75 -0.61
C ALA A 285 -35.33 0.31 -0.11
N LYS A 286 -36.42 -0.46 -0.06
CA LYS A 286 -36.39 -1.87 0.33
C LYS A 286 -35.43 -2.69 -0.54
N ARG A 287 -35.45 -2.48 -1.86
CA ARG A 287 -34.54 -3.18 -2.78
C ARG A 287 -33.08 -2.92 -2.43
N ILE A 288 -32.68 -1.67 -2.15
CA ILE A 288 -31.30 -1.37 -1.75
C ILE A 288 -30.97 -2.01 -0.40
N MET A 289 -31.89 -1.94 0.56
CA MET A 289 -31.65 -2.49 1.88
C MET A 289 -31.52 -4.01 1.89
N GLU A 290 -32.28 -4.73 1.06
CA GLU A 290 -32.08 -6.18 0.89
C GLU A 290 -30.67 -6.51 0.38
N ARG A 291 -30.08 -5.66 -0.46
CA ARG A 291 -28.69 -5.83 -0.92
C ARG A 291 -27.69 -5.56 0.20
N ILE A 292 -27.92 -4.51 1.01
CA ILE A 292 -27.07 -4.19 2.17
C ILE A 292 -27.12 -5.32 3.20
N LYS A 293 -28.32 -5.85 3.51
CA LYS A 293 -28.53 -6.99 4.41
C LYS A 293 -27.87 -8.28 3.91
N TYR A 294 -27.87 -8.51 2.59
CA TYR A 294 -27.15 -9.64 2.01
C TYR A 294 -25.63 -9.48 2.14
N LEU A 295 -25.09 -8.29 1.86
CA LEU A 295 -23.65 -8.04 1.83
C LEU A 295 -23.01 -7.89 3.20
N SER A 296 -23.79 -7.57 4.24
CA SER A 296 -23.26 -7.20 5.54
C SER A 296 -24.12 -7.60 6.72
N LYS A 297 -23.48 -7.87 7.85
CA LYS A 297 -24.12 -8.09 9.15
C LYS A 297 -24.09 -6.80 9.97
N GLN A 298 -25.24 -6.35 10.48
CA GLN A 298 -25.31 -5.20 11.38
C GLN A 298 -24.64 -5.51 12.72
N ILE A 299 -23.75 -4.62 13.15
CA ILE A 299 -23.11 -4.62 14.47
C ILE A 299 -23.25 -3.22 15.05
N THR A 300 -23.70 -3.16 16.30
CA THR A 300 -23.88 -1.92 17.04
C THR A 300 -22.62 -1.55 17.80
N MET A 301 -22.21 -0.28 17.71
CA MET A 301 -21.08 0.31 18.41
C MET A 301 -21.58 1.56 19.16
N ILE A 302 -21.86 1.42 20.44
CA ILE A 302 -22.28 2.54 21.30
C ILE A 302 -21.10 2.89 22.21
N GLY A 303 -20.80 4.16 22.42
CA GLY A 303 -19.69 4.56 23.28
C GLY A 303 -19.51 6.06 23.37
N GLU A 304 -18.51 6.47 24.14
CA GLU A 304 -18.12 7.87 24.25
C GLU A 304 -17.54 8.40 22.93
N ASN A 305 -17.79 9.68 22.65
CA ASN A 305 -17.23 10.35 21.48
C ASN A 305 -15.75 10.65 21.72
N ARG A 306 -14.88 9.88 21.05
CA ARG A 306 -13.43 9.98 21.21
C ARG A 306 -12.76 11.06 20.37
N ARG A 307 -13.51 11.78 19.52
CA ARG A 307 -12.95 12.97 18.84
C ARG A 307 -12.69 14.13 19.81
N LEU A 308 -13.24 14.05 21.03
CA LEU A 308 -13.10 15.05 22.08
C LEU A 308 -11.97 14.72 23.07
N ASP A 309 -11.46 13.49 23.04
CA ASP A 309 -10.33 13.07 23.85
C ASP A 309 -9.05 13.39 23.07
N ASN A 310 -8.20 14.25 23.60
CA ASN A 310 -6.93 14.67 22.98
C ASN A 310 -5.84 13.57 22.97
N GLU A 311 -6.21 12.30 23.11
CA GLU A 311 -5.29 11.16 23.11
C GLU A 311 -5.55 10.29 21.88
N PHE A 312 -4.84 10.61 20.79
CA PHE A 312 -4.63 9.74 19.63
C PHE A 312 -3.24 9.11 19.70
#